data_AF-A0A9P7C345-F1
#
_entry.id   AF-A0A9P7C345-F1
#
_cell.length_a   1.000
_cell.length_b   1.000
_cell.length_c   1.000
_cell.angle_alpha   90.00
_cell.angle_beta   90.00
_cell.angle_gamma   90.00
#
_symmetry.space_group_name_H-M   'P 1'
#
loop_
_entity.id
_entity.type
_entity.pdbx_description
1 polymer ?
#
loop_
_entity_poly.entity_id
_entity_poly.type
_entity_poly.pdbx_seq_one_letter_code
_entity_poly.pdbx_strand_id
1 'polypeptide(L)'
;MSATAAERSRIVSERRSTADVGATLIYPTNGGPAVTLAQVAAVSLASEPSVIQRRNLIRTITVQGQNTSYTAQEIINRLAPSVAALDLPAGYSVELGGEIEEAAESHAALSTYMPLAFLAMLMLFVWQFNSFRKLGVILATIPFTLIGVVLALKLTGTPFSFKAPIGNRG
;
A
#
# COMPACT_ATOMS: atom_id res chain seq x y z
N MET A 1 14.88 10.61 29.75
CA MET A 1 13.63 10.48 28.97
C MET A 1 12.75 11.73 29.06
N SER A 2 13.34 12.93 29.12
CA SER A 2 12.62 14.21 29.33
C SER A 2 13.00 15.32 28.34
N ALA A 3 14.03 15.14 27.50
CA ALA A 3 14.47 16.16 26.53
C ALA A 3 13.69 16.09 25.20
N THR A 4 13.33 14.90 24.72
CA THR A 4 12.71 14.70 23.40
C THR A 4 11.21 15.09 23.34
N ALA A 5 10.53 15.17 24.49
CA ALA A 5 9.13 15.57 24.56
C ALA A 5 8.94 17.11 24.48
N ALA A 6 9.91 17.88 24.99
CA ALA A 6 9.91 19.34 24.94
C ALA A 6 10.24 19.88 23.54
N GLU A 7 11.07 19.17 22.78
CA GLU A 7 11.40 19.52 21.39
C GLU A 7 10.18 19.34 20.46
N ARG A 8 9.42 18.26 20.66
CA ARG A 8 8.21 17.97 19.87
C ARG A 8 7.06 18.94 20.14
N SER A 9 6.93 19.47 21.36
CA SER A 9 5.92 20.49 21.65
C SER A 9 6.26 21.86 21.04
N ARG A 10 7.55 22.17 20.90
CA ARG A 10 8.04 23.43 20.30
C ARG A 10 7.80 23.52 18.80
N ILE A 11 8.03 22.42 18.08
CA ILE A 11 7.79 22.32 16.62
C ILE A 11 6.28 22.41 16.28
N VAL A 12 5.40 21.98 17.21
CA VAL A 12 3.94 22.09 17.03
C VAL A 12 3.45 23.53 17.28
N SER A 13 4.09 24.30 18.17
CA SER A 13 3.73 25.72 18.38
C SER A 13 4.16 26.63 17.23
N GLU A 14 5.21 26.28 16.49
CA GLU A 14 5.72 27.11 15.39
C GLU A 14 4.84 27.02 14.12
N ARG A 15 4.17 25.87 13.90
CA ARG A 15 3.19 25.73 12.80
C ARG A 15 1.93 26.59 12.96
N ARG A 16 1.67 27.13 14.16
CA ARG A 16 0.55 28.09 14.38
C ARG A 16 0.94 29.53 14.04
N SER A 17 2.21 29.81 13.77
CA SER A 17 2.71 31.16 13.48
C SER A 17 2.72 31.51 11.98
N THR A 18 1.88 30.85 11.18
CA THR A 18 1.59 31.31 9.81
C THR A 18 0.72 32.57 9.77
N ALA A 19 0.14 32.96 10.92
CA ALA A 19 -0.62 34.20 11.06
C ALA A 19 0.24 35.47 11.14
N ASP A 20 1.57 35.36 11.32
CA ASP A 20 2.41 36.52 11.65
C ASP A 20 3.34 36.97 10.50
N VAL A 21 3.11 36.48 9.28
CA VAL A 21 3.84 36.96 8.09
C VAL A 21 3.60 38.46 7.86
N GLY A 22 2.40 38.96 8.20
CA GLY A 22 2.04 40.37 8.06
C GLY A 22 2.77 41.32 9.01
N ALA A 23 3.30 40.84 10.14
CA ALA A 23 4.06 41.64 11.10
C ALA A 23 5.56 41.76 10.76
N THR A 24 5.98 41.17 9.63
CA THR A 24 7.36 41.28 9.15
C THR A 24 7.70 42.75 8.88
N LEU A 25 8.69 43.28 9.59
CA LEU A 25 9.14 44.66 9.49
C LEU A 25 10.04 44.82 8.27
N ILE A 26 9.64 45.66 7.31
CA ILE A 26 10.47 46.07 6.18
C ILE A 26 11.11 47.42 6.52
N TYR A 27 12.43 47.47 6.40
CA TYR A 27 13.19 48.71 6.56
C TYR A 27 13.40 49.37 5.19
N PRO A 28 12.93 50.61 4.99
CA PRO A 28 13.17 51.33 3.75
C PRO A 28 14.64 51.79 3.65
N THR A 29 15.24 51.66 2.46
CA THR A 29 16.63 52.06 2.16
C THR A 29 16.95 53.53 2.50
N ASN A 30 15.93 54.37 2.68
CA ASN A 30 16.07 55.80 2.99
C ASN A 30 16.07 56.13 4.50
N GLY A 31 16.21 55.12 5.39
CA GLY A 31 16.38 55.34 6.83
C GLY A 31 15.11 55.77 7.59
N GLY A 32 13.94 55.60 7.00
CA GLY A 32 12.65 55.86 7.65
C GLY A 32 12.23 54.78 8.65
N PRO A 33 11.21 55.05 9.50
CA PRO A 33 10.69 54.07 10.46
C PRO A 33 10.20 52.80 9.75
N ALA A 34 10.41 51.65 10.40
CA ALA A 34 10.06 50.35 9.86
C ALA A 34 8.54 50.23 9.64
N VAL A 35 8.15 49.78 8.45
CA VAL A 35 6.74 49.60 8.04
C VAL A 35 6.44 48.11 7.99
N THR A 36 5.26 47.71 8.47
CA THR A 36 4.87 46.29 8.47
C THR A 36 4.48 45.83 7.08
N LEU A 37 4.79 44.57 6.72
CA LEU A 37 4.46 43.99 5.40
C LEU A 37 2.96 44.07 5.08
N ALA A 38 2.09 43.99 6.09
CA ALA A 38 0.64 44.14 5.97
C ALA A 38 0.18 45.52 5.46
N GLN A 39 1.00 46.57 5.59
CA GLN A 39 0.68 47.92 5.09
C GLN A 39 1.04 48.10 3.61
N VAL A 40 1.81 47.18 3.02
CA VAL A 40 2.33 47.27 1.65
C VAL A 40 1.73 46.21 0.73
N ALA A 41 1.30 45.06 1.26
CA ALA A 41 0.69 43.98 0.47
C ALA A 41 -0.40 43.22 1.24
N ALA A 42 -1.45 42.81 0.53
CA ALA A 42 -2.47 41.91 1.06
C ALA A 42 -1.94 40.47 1.09
N VAL A 43 -1.59 39.98 2.28
CA VAL A 43 -1.11 38.60 2.48
C VAL A 43 -2.33 37.70 2.71
N SER A 44 -2.55 36.75 1.81
CA SER A 44 -3.57 35.70 1.97
C SER A 44 -2.91 34.33 1.98
N LEU A 45 -3.30 33.47 2.92
CA LEU A 45 -2.88 32.07 2.95
C LEU A 45 -3.80 31.26 2.03
N ALA A 46 -3.32 30.96 0.84
CA ALA A 46 -3.94 29.95 -0.01
C ALA A 46 -3.33 28.58 0.32
N SER A 47 -4.19 27.59 0.58
CA SER A 47 -3.75 26.20 0.75
C SER A 47 -3.51 25.61 -0.64
N GLU A 48 -2.24 25.58 -1.05
CA GLU A 48 -1.84 25.07 -2.35
C GLU A 48 -1.23 23.66 -2.20
N PRO A 49 -1.59 22.68 -3.04
CA PRO A 49 -1.04 21.33 -2.93
C PRO A 49 0.49 21.36 -3.17
N SER A 50 1.30 20.99 -2.17
CA SER A 50 2.76 20.99 -2.30
C SER A 50 3.29 19.99 -3.33
N VAL A 51 2.49 19.00 -3.75
CA VAL A 51 2.85 18.01 -4.78
C VAL A 51 1.63 17.64 -5.60
N ILE A 52 1.68 17.87 -6.92
CA ILE A 52 0.68 17.35 -7.86
C ILE A 52 1.11 15.94 -8.24
N GLN A 53 0.58 14.92 -7.55
CA GLN A 53 0.76 13.54 -7.99
C GLN A 53 -0.04 13.30 -9.28
N ARG A 54 0.60 12.60 -10.22
CA ARG A 54 -0.03 12.18 -11.47
C ARG A 54 0.18 10.70 -11.69
N ARG A 55 -0.90 9.97 -11.96
CA ARG A 55 -0.86 8.60 -12.49
C ARG A 55 -1.37 8.67 -13.93
N ASN A 56 -0.60 8.13 -14.89
CA ASN A 56 -0.96 8.16 -16.32
C ASN A 56 -1.31 9.57 -16.86
N LEU A 57 -0.53 10.59 -16.48
CA LEU A 57 -0.74 12.02 -16.81
C LEU A 57 -1.99 12.70 -16.20
N ILE A 58 -2.84 11.98 -15.49
CA ILE A 58 -4.04 12.52 -14.84
C ILE A 58 -3.68 12.96 -13.41
N ARG A 59 -4.22 14.10 -12.95
CA ARG A 59 -4.04 14.54 -11.55
C ARG A 59 -4.73 13.54 -10.63
N THR A 60 -3.97 12.91 -9.75
CA THR A 60 -4.45 11.83 -8.89
C THR A 60 -4.12 12.15 -7.44
N ILE A 61 -5.10 11.95 -6.56
CA ILE A 61 -4.89 11.99 -5.11
C ILE A 61 -4.75 10.55 -4.64
N THR A 62 -3.55 10.19 -4.17
CA THR A 62 -3.30 8.83 -3.64
C THR A 62 -3.64 8.79 -2.16
N VAL A 63 -4.58 7.93 -1.78
CA VAL A 63 -4.87 7.62 -0.37
C VAL A 63 -4.29 6.25 -0.06
N GLN A 64 -3.40 6.19 0.93
CA GLN A 64 -2.76 4.93 1.35
C GLN A 64 -3.22 4.57 2.76
N GLY A 65 -3.50 3.28 2.98
CA GLY A 65 -3.88 2.74 4.27
C GLY A 65 -3.22 1.37 4.47
N GLN A 66 -2.61 1.17 5.62
CA GLN A 66 -2.00 -0.11 6.00
C GLN A 66 -2.77 -0.71 7.17
N ASN A 67 -2.98 -2.03 7.15
CA ASN A 67 -3.62 -2.77 8.22
C ASN A 67 -2.79 -4.02 8.54
N THR A 68 -2.64 -4.32 9.82
CA THR A 68 -1.82 -5.46 10.31
C THR A 68 -2.65 -6.71 10.61
N SER A 69 -3.97 -6.61 10.65
CA SER A 69 -4.89 -7.68 11.07
C SER A 69 -5.61 -8.35 9.90
N TYR A 70 -5.85 -7.61 8.81
CA TYR A 70 -6.57 -8.11 7.63
C TYR A 70 -5.64 -8.28 6.45
N THR A 71 -5.94 -9.28 5.62
CA THR A 71 -5.27 -9.42 4.32
C THR A 71 -5.67 -8.28 3.39
N ALA A 72 -4.78 -7.91 2.46
CA ALA A 72 -5.08 -6.87 1.47
C ALA A 72 -6.39 -7.14 0.71
N GLN A 73 -6.71 -8.41 0.46
CA GLN A 73 -7.90 -8.80 -0.32
C GLN A 73 -9.19 -8.59 0.46
N GLU A 74 -9.16 -8.85 1.76
CA GLU A 74 -10.31 -8.64 2.63
C GLU A 74 -10.62 -7.15 2.81
N ILE A 75 -9.60 -6.30 2.81
CA ILE A 75 -9.76 -4.83 2.89
C ILE A 75 -10.39 -4.30 1.61
N ILE A 76 -9.87 -4.68 0.44
CA ILE A 76 -10.41 -4.24 -0.86
C ILE A 76 -11.86 -4.71 -1.00
N ASN A 77 -12.17 -5.97 -0.68
CA ASN A 77 -13.54 -6.50 -0.78
C ASN A 77 -14.54 -5.74 0.10
N ARG A 78 -14.11 -5.19 1.25
CA ARG A 78 -14.95 -4.36 2.12
C ARG A 78 -15.04 -2.91 1.66
N LEU A 79 -13.95 -2.37 1.11
CA LEU A 79 -13.86 -0.97 0.71
C LEU A 79 -14.49 -0.71 -0.66
N ALA A 80 -14.40 -1.67 -1.58
CA ALA A 80 -14.97 -1.59 -2.93
C ALA A 80 -16.45 -1.15 -2.96
N PRO A 81 -17.37 -1.76 -2.20
CA PRO A 81 -18.77 -1.30 -2.19
C PRO A 81 -18.94 0.10 -1.59
N SER A 82 -18.12 0.47 -0.60
CA SER A 82 -18.18 1.78 0.03
C SER A 82 -17.67 2.89 -0.89
N VAL A 83 -16.65 2.58 -1.70
CA VAL A 83 -16.07 3.49 -2.69
C VAL A 83 -17.00 3.63 -3.90
N ALA A 84 -17.67 2.56 -4.32
CA ALA A 84 -18.67 2.61 -5.38
C ALA A 84 -19.92 3.42 -5.01
N ALA A 85 -20.21 3.58 -3.72
CA ALA A 85 -21.34 4.34 -3.20
C ALA A 85 -21.05 5.85 -3.02
N LEU A 86 -19.84 6.32 -3.33
CA LEU A 86 -19.55 7.75 -3.33
C LEU A 86 -20.16 8.42 -4.57
N ASP A 87 -20.94 9.48 -4.36
CA ASP A 87 -21.34 10.38 -5.44
C ASP A 87 -20.16 11.26 -5.84
N LEU A 88 -19.41 10.83 -6.86
CA LEU A 88 -18.36 11.64 -7.46
C LEU A 88 -18.92 12.57 -8.55
N PRO A 89 -18.53 13.86 -8.60
CA PRO A 89 -18.89 14.75 -9.69
C PRO A 89 -18.31 14.25 -11.02
N ALA A 90 -19.00 14.56 -12.12
CA ALA A 90 -18.63 14.12 -13.47
C ALA A 90 -17.16 14.48 -13.80
N GLY A 91 -16.38 13.48 -14.21
CA GLY A 91 -14.96 13.62 -14.55
C GLY A 91 -13.96 13.09 -13.51
N TYR A 92 -14.44 12.61 -12.35
CA TYR A 92 -13.60 11.95 -11.35
C TYR A 92 -13.84 10.43 -11.35
N SER A 93 -12.76 9.66 -11.46
CA SER A 93 -12.76 8.20 -11.35
C SER A 93 -11.95 7.77 -10.13
N VAL A 94 -12.45 6.79 -9.38
CA VAL A 94 -11.69 6.14 -8.31
C VAL A 94 -11.19 4.80 -8.82
N GLU A 95 -9.88 4.61 -8.79
CA GLU A 95 -9.22 3.37 -9.20
C GLU A 95 -8.64 2.71 -7.95
N LEU A 96 -9.11 1.49 -7.65
CA LEU A 96 -8.65 0.70 -6.52
C LEU A 96 -7.38 -0.06 -6.91
N GLY A 97 -6.25 0.64 -6.94
CA GLY A 97 -4.94 0.01 -7.16
C GLY A 97 -4.30 -0.52 -5.88
N GLY A 98 -3.24 -1.31 -6.03
CA GLY A 98 -2.43 -1.80 -4.92
C GLY A 98 -1.71 -3.11 -5.25
N GLU A 99 -1.17 -3.77 -4.22
CA GLU A 99 -0.46 -5.05 -4.35
C GLU A 99 -1.29 -6.14 -5.05
N ILE A 100 -2.63 -6.08 -4.95
CA ILE A 100 -3.51 -7.10 -5.54
C ILE A 100 -3.68 -6.92 -7.03
N GLU A 101 -3.74 -5.69 -7.55
CA GLU A 101 -3.84 -5.46 -8.99
C GLU A 101 -2.53 -5.85 -9.68
N GLU A 102 -1.39 -5.48 -9.07
CA GLU A 102 -0.06 -5.87 -9.54
C GLU A 102 0.16 -7.40 -9.45
N ALA A 103 -0.31 -8.04 -8.37
CA ALA A 103 -0.33 -9.49 -8.26
C ALA A 103 -1.28 -10.13 -9.27
N ALA A 104 -2.48 -9.58 -9.48
CA ALA A 104 -3.48 -10.12 -10.39
C ALA A 104 -3.01 -10.02 -11.86
N GLU A 105 -2.39 -8.92 -12.25
CA GLU A 105 -1.80 -8.75 -13.58
C GLU A 105 -0.65 -9.75 -13.80
N SER A 106 0.22 -9.90 -12.81
CA SER A 106 1.29 -10.90 -12.82
C SER A 106 0.75 -12.34 -12.89
N HIS A 107 -0.30 -12.63 -12.13
CA HIS A 107 -0.98 -13.92 -12.14
C HIS A 107 -1.73 -14.18 -13.45
N ALA A 108 -2.31 -13.15 -14.09
CA ALA A 108 -3.01 -13.29 -15.36
C ALA A 108 -2.05 -13.68 -16.48
N ALA A 109 -0.90 -13.00 -16.57
CA ALA A 109 0.15 -13.36 -17.52
C ALA A 109 0.66 -14.80 -17.29
N LEU A 110 0.89 -15.18 -16.02
CA LEU A 110 1.32 -16.53 -15.67
C LEU A 110 0.24 -17.59 -15.98
N SER A 111 -1.04 -17.27 -15.73
CA SER A 111 -2.17 -18.18 -15.94
C SER A 111 -2.35 -18.58 -17.39
N THR A 112 -1.91 -17.75 -18.34
CA THR A 112 -1.96 -18.07 -19.76
C THR A 112 -0.99 -19.19 -20.12
N TYR A 113 0.21 -19.20 -19.54
CA TYR A 113 1.24 -20.22 -19.80
C TYR A 113 1.12 -21.45 -18.87
N MET A 114 0.51 -21.28 -17.70
CA MET A 114 0.32 -22.33 -16.70
C MET A 114 -0.38 -23.60 -17.20
N PRO A 115 -1.48 -23.57 -18.00
CA PRO A 115 -2.13 -24.79 -18.48
C PRO A 115 -1.24 -25.56 -19.46
N LEU A 116 -0.48 -24.87 -20.32
CA LEU A 116 0.45 -25.51 -21.25
C LEU A 116 1.60 -26.20 -20.49
N ALA A 117 2.18 -25.52 -19.51
CA ALA A 117 3.22 -26.09 -18.65
C ALA A 117 2.68 -27.29 -17.83
N PHE A 118 1.47 -27.18 -17.29
CA PHE A 118 0.83 -28.27 -16.55
C PHE A 118 0.55 -29.50 -17.42
N LEU A 119 0.09 -29.30 -18.66
CA LEU A 119 -0.10 -30.38 -19.62
C LEU A 119 1.24 -31.08 -19.93
N ALA A 120 2.30 -30.31 -20.17
CA ALA A 120 3.63 -30.85 -20.40
C ALA A 120 4.14 -31.64 -19.18
N MET A 121 3.93 -31.13 -17.96
CA MET A 121 4.28 -31.82 -16.72
C MET A 121 3.54 -33.15 -16.57
N LEU A 122 2.23 -33.17 -16.84
CA LEU A 122 1.44 -34.40 -16.81
C LEU A 122 1.95 -35.42 -17.83
N MET A 123 2.28 -34.96 -19.05
CA MET A 123 2.83 -35.81 -20.10
C MET A 123 4.18 -36.42 -19.68
N LEU A 124 5.04 -35.62 -19.04
CA LEU A 124 6.30 -36.10 -18.46
C LEU A 124 6.07 -37.10 -17.33
N PHE A 125 5.07 -36.92 -16.47
CA PHE A 125 4.76 -37.90 -15.43
C PHE A 125 4.23 -39.22 -15.98
N VAL A 126 3.38 -39.17 -17.02
CA VAL A 126 2.94 -40.38 -17.71
C VAL A 126 4.14 -41.11 -18.29
N TRP A 127 5.07 -40.39 -18.92
CA TRP A 127 6.32 -40.96 -19.43
C TRP A 127 7.18 -41.55 -18.30
N GLN A 128 7.43 -40.80 -17.23
CA GLN A 128 8.29 -41.20 -16.12
C GLN A 128 7.79 -42.47 -15.42
N PHE A 129 6.48 -42.58 -15.18
CA PHE A 129 5.92 -43.71 -14.42
C PHE A 129 5.38 -44.84 -15.31
N ASN A 130 5.30 -44.61 -16.62
CA ASN A 130 4.76 -45.49 -17.65
C ASN A 130 3.40 -46.13 -17.25
N SER A 131 2.63 -45.42 -16.43
CA SER A 131 1.42 -45.96 -15.80
C SER A 131 0.51 -44.85 -15.29
N PHE A 132 -0.69 -44.75 -15.88
CA PHE A 132 -1.73 -43.82 -15.45
C PHE A 132 -2.21 -44.07 -14.02
N ARG A 133 -2.17 -45.32 -13.54
CA ARG A 133 -2.55 -45.66 -12.16
C ARG A 133 -1.62 -45.02 -11.14
N LYS A 134 -0.29 -45.07 -11.39
CA LYS A 134 0.71 -44.45 -10.50
C LYS A 134 0.55 -42.93 -10.47
N LEU A 135 0.33 -42.31 -11.62
CA LEU A 135 0.06 -40.88 -11.73
C LEU A 135 -1.18 -40.46 -10.91
N GLY A 136 -2.28 -41.21 -11.00
CA GLY A 136 -3.50 -40.93 -10.24
C GLY A 136 -3.28 -40.98 -8.72
N VAL A 137 -2.50 -41.95 -8.23
CA VAL A 137 -2.14 -42.05 -6.80
C VAL A 137 -1.29 -40.86 -6.35
N ILE A 138 -0.32 -40.43 -7.16
CA ILE A 138 0.51 -39.25 -6.84
C ILE A 138 -0.34 -37.98 -6.81
N LEU A 139 -1.20 -37.77 -7.80
CA LEU A 139 -2.13 -36.63 -7.86
C LEU A 139 -3.08 -36.60 -6.67
N ALA A 140 -3.57 -37.75 -6.21
CA ALA A 140 -4.42 -37.86 -5.02
C ALA A 140 -3.66 -37.59 -3.71
N THR A 141 -2.36 -37.86 -3.68
CA THR A 141 -1.52 -37.65 -2.49
C THR A 141 -1.31 -36.16 -2.21
N ILE A 142 -1.21 -35.31 -3.25
CA ILE A 142 -0.99 -33.86 -3.12
C ILE A 142 -2.09 -33.12 -2.33
N PRO A 143 -3.39 -33.23 -2.67
CA PRO A 143 -4.44 -32.58 -1.88
C PRO A 143 -4.58 -33.21 -0.49
N PHE A 144 -4.32 -34.51 -0.36
CA PHE A 144 -4.36 -35.21 0.93
C PHE A 144 -3.28 -34.70 1.89
N THR A 145 -2.04 -34.51 1.41
CA THR A 145 -0.96 -33.95 2.24
C THR A 145 -1.24 -32.50 2.62
N LEU A 146 -1.80 -31.69 1.72
CA LEU A 146 -2.20 -30.32 2.01
C LEU A 146 -3.22 -30.25 3.15
N ILE A 147 -4.26 -31.10 3.11
CA ILE A 147 -5.26 -31.20 4.18
C ILE A 147 -4.58 -31.59 5.51
N GLY A 148 -3.69 -32.58 5.48
CA GLY A 148 -2.93 -33.02 6.66
C GLY A 148 -2.09 -31.89 7.27
N VAL A 149 -1.41 -31.10 6.43
CA VAL A 149 -0.59 -29.97 6.87
C VAL A 149 -1.45 -28.85 7.48
N VAL A 150 -2.59 -28.52 6.85
CA VAL A 150 -3.52 -27.50 7.39
C VAL A 150 -4.09 -27.92 8.75
N LEU A 151 -4.47 -29.20 8.90
CA LEU A 151 -4.91 -29.76 10.18
C LEU A 151 -3.80 -29.70 11.23
N ALA A 152 -2.57 -30.09 10.87
CA ALA A 152 -1.43 -30.05 11.77
C ALA A 152 -1.11 -28.61 12.23
N LEU A 153 -1.16 -27.63 11.31
CA LEU A 153 -0.96 -26.21 11.63
C LEU A 153 -2.05 -25.67 12.55
N LYS A 154 -3.31 -26.04 12.29
CA LYS A 154 -4.44 -25.65 13.14
C LYS A 154 -4.28 -26.19 14.56
N LEU A 155 -3.81 -27.44 14.72
CA LEU A 155 -3.54 -28.05 16.02
C LEU A 155 -2.34 -27.43 16.73
N THR A 156 -1.30 -27.07 15.98
CA THR A 156 -0.06 -26.48 16.52
C THR A 156 -0.23 -24.99 16.86
N GLY A 157 -1.33 -24.35 16.41
CA GLY A 157 -1.61 -22.94 16.66
C GLY A 157 -0.64 -21.97 15.98
N THR A 158 0.23 -22.48 15.11
CA THR A 158 1.19 -21.67 14.35
C THR A 158 0.53 -21.25 13.04
N PRO A 159 0.32 -19.93 12.80
CA PRO A 159 -0.08 -19.47 11.49
C PRO A 159 0.99 -19.87 10.47
N PHE A 160 0.58 -20.12 9.23
CA PHE A 160 1.50 -20.33 8.11
C PHE A 160 2.28 -19.03 7.90
N SER A 161 3.39 -18.89 8.62
CA SER A 161 4.26 -17.73 8.57
C SER A 161 5.50 -18.13 7.80
N PHE A 162 5.91 -17.30 6.85
CA PHE A 162 7.27 -17.28 6.29
C PHE A 162 8.26 -16.85 7.38
N LYS A 163 8.33 -17.60 8.50
CA LYS A 163 9.43 -17.48 9.43
C LYS A 163 10.64 -18.03 8.69
N ALA A 164 11.43 -17.13 8.11
CA ALA A 164 12.75 -17.46 7.65
C ALA A 164 13.47 -18.15 8.82
N PRO A 165 14.11 -19.32 8.63
CA PRO A 165 15.04 -19.83 9.61
C PRO A 165 16.29 -18.95 9.52
N ILE A 166 16.21 -17.70 9.99
CA ILE A 166 17.39 -16.91 10.30
C ILE A 166 17.95 -17.53 11.57
N GLY A 167 18.89 -18.45 11.36
CA GLY A 167 19.76 -18.96 12.38
C GLY A 167 20.55 -17.78 12.96
N ASN A 168 20.03 -17.24 14.04
CA ASN A 168 20.82 -16.55 15.04
C ASN A 168 21.85 -17.56 15.58
N ARG A 169 23.04 -17.53 14.98
CA ARG A 169 24.27 -18.00 15.63
C ARG A 169 24.85 -16.78 16.34
N GLY A 170 24.65 -16.73 17.65
CA GLY A 170 25.54 -16.06 18.60
C GLY A 170 26.69 -16.97 18.96
#